data_AF-A0A8S3A8T2-F1
#
_entry.id   AF-A0A8S3A8T2-F1
#
_cell.length_a   1.000
_cell.length_b   1.000
_cell.length_c   1.000
_cell.angle_alpha   90.00
_cell.angle_beta   90.00
_cell.angle_gamma   90.00
#
_symmetry.space_group_name_H-M   'P 1'
#
loop_
_entity.id
_entity.type
_entity.pdbx_description
1 polymer ?
#
loop_
_entity_poly.entity_id
_entity_poly.type
_entity_poly.pdbx_seq_one_letter_code
_entity_poly.pdbx_strand_id
1 'polypeptide(L)'
;DGEDSSDEEESTDEEQNVDDYDESEYLDIQNNFTLEEMEEIVEWVDQHPNYKIASIRNRFRKVKHAYYITRFREYIERSGTKSEKLKKVKESMWNEFCVKRTIEKEAIYNSDLELFA
;
A
#
# COMPACT_ATOMS: atom_id res chain seq x y z
N ASP A 1 53.16 -27.24 6.97
CA ASP A 1 52.72 -25.96 7.56
C ASP A 1 51.43 -25.54 6.91
N GLY A 2 50.34 -25.78 7.63
CA GLY A 2 49.00 -25.35 7.24
C GLY A 2 48.61 -24.17 8.12
N GLU A 3 48.13 -23.10 7.48
CA GLU A 3 47.43 -22.01 8.16
C GLU A 3 46.19 -21.68 7.33
N ASP A 4 45.09 -22.26 7.83
CA ASP A 4 43.71 -21.90 7.65
C ASP A 4 43.46 -20.57 8.40
N SER A 5 42.78 -19.64 7.76
CA SER A 5 42.25 -18.44 8.43
C SER A 5 40.87 -18.16 7.85
N SER A 6 39.93 -19.03 8.20
CA SER A 6 38.49 -18.75 8.13
C SER A 6 38.16 -17.68 9.17
N ASP A 7 37.84 -16.47 8.70
CA ASP A 7 37.36 -15.36 9.54
C ASP A 7 35.83 -15.50 9.65
N GLU A 8 35.38 -15.98 10.80
CA GLU A 8 33.97 -16.26 11.08
C GLU A 8 33.21 -14.96 11.38
N GLU A 9 32.19 -14.72 10.57
CA GLU A 9 31.20 -13.65 10.72
C GLU A 9 30.52 -13.70 12.10
N GLU A 10 30.75 -12.67 12.92
CA GLU A 10 30.08 -12.46 14.21
C GLU A 10 28.62 -12.05 13.97
N SER A 11 27.75 -13.04 13.77
CA SER A 11 26.31 -12.87 13.69
C SER A 11 25.73 -12.76 15.10
N THR A 12 25.53 -11.54 15.58
CA THR A 12 24.77 -11.30 16.81
C THR A 12 23.28 -11.48 16.52
N ASP A 13 22.83 -12.69 16.78
CA ASP A 13 21.43 -13.10 16.85
C ASP A 13 20.80 -12.57 18.14
N GLU A 14 20.03 -11.49 18.02
CA GLU A 14 19.07 -11.06 19.04
C GLU A 14 17.72 -10.76 18.37
N GLU A 15 17.09 -11.78 17.76
CA GLU A 15 15.65 -11.73 17.46
C GLU A 15 14.82 -11.94 18.75
N GLN A 16 14.81 -10.94 19.63
CA GLN A 16 13.72 -10.80 20.60
C GLN A 16 12.52 -10.16 19.91
N ASN A 17 11.66 -11.03 19.37
CA ASN A 17 10.34 -10.67 18.85
C ASN A 17 9.39 -10.40 20.03
N VAL A 18 9.55 -9.25 20.67
CA VAL A 18 8.58 -8.73 21.65
C VAL A 18 7.52 -8.00 20.86
N ASP A 19 6.35 -8.62 20.75
CA ASP A 19 5.14 -8.08 20.14
C ASP A 19 4.55 -6.98 21.05
N ASP A 20 5.27 -5.87 21.17
CA ASP A 20 4.74 -4.63 21.74
C ASP A 20 3.90 -3.96 20.66
N TYR A 21 2.60 -4.27 20.67
CA TYR A 21 1.60 -3.65 19.81
C TYR A 21 1.54 -2.14 20.10
N ASP A 22 2.26 -1.34 19.31
CA ASP A 22 2.15 0.12 19.31
C ASP A 22 1.20 0.59 18.20
N GLU A 23 0.04 1.08 18.61
CA GLU A 23 -0.97 1.66 17.72
C GLU A 23 -0.46 2.93 17.01
N SER A 24 0.58 3.58 17.55
CA SER A 24 1.22 4.75 16.95
C SER A 24 1.93 4.44 15.63
N GLU A 25 2.44 3.21 15.45
CA GLU A 25 3.11 2.79 14.22
C GLU A 25 2.14 2.68 13.03
N TYR A 26 0.85 2.49 13.29
CA TYR A 26 -0.16 2.43 12.22
C TYR A 26 -0.26 3.77 11.48
N LEU A 27 -0.27 4.88 12.24
CA LEU A 27 -0.27 6.23 11.67
C LEU A 27 1.05 6.53 10.96
N ASP A 28 2.15 5.99 11.47
CA ASP A 28 3.49 6.17 10.88
C ASP A 28 3.60 5.47 9.52
N ILE A 29 2.99 4.29 9.36
CA ILE A 29 2.92 3.57 8.07
C ILE A 29 2.18 4.37 7.00
N GLN A 30 1.01 4.95 7.32
CA GLN A 30 0.22 5.73 6.35
C GLN A 30 0.90 7.03 5.92
N ASN A 31 1.71 7.62 6.79
CA ASN A 31 2.39 8.89 6.50
C ASN A 31 3.75 8.70 5.82
N ASN A 32 4.43 7.57 6.06
CA ASN A 32 5.80 7.35 5.58
C ASN A 32 5.90 6.54 4.28
N PHE A 33 4.82 5.89 3.85
CA PHE A 33 4.79 5.07 2.64
C PHE A 33 3.64 5.45 1.72
N THR A 34 3.93 5.58 0.43
CA THR A 34 2.92 5.67 -0.61
C THR A 34 2.36 4.28 -0.94
N LEU A 35 1.16 4.22 -1.51
CA LEU A 35 0.55 2.96 -1.92
C LEU A 35 1.43 2.20 -2.93
N GLU A 36 2.04 2.91 -3.87
CA GLU A 36 2.93 2.33 -4.89
C GLU A 36 4.19 1.73 -4.26
N GLU A 37 4.81 2.40 -3.29
CA GLU A 37 5.93 1.83 -2.51
C GLU A 37 5.50 0.55 -1.78
N MET A 38 4.32 0.53 -1.17
CA MET A 38 3.80 -0.65 -0.48
C MET A 38 3.59 -1.83 -1.44
N GLU A 39 3.02 -1.57 -2.63
CA GLU A 39 2.79 -2.57 -3.67
C GLU A 39 4.12 -3.14 -4.20
N GLU A 40 5.10 -2.29 -4.51
CA GLU A 40 6.43 -2.71 -4.99
C GLU A 40 7.14 -3.59 -3.95
N ILE A 41 7.08 -3.20 -2.67
CA ILE A 41 7.70 -3.96 -1.58
C ILE A 41 7.05 -5.34 -1.45
N VAL A 42 5.72 -5.40 -1.44
CA VAL A 42 4.98 -6.67 -1.33
C VAL A 42 5.25 -7.56 -2.54
N GLU A 43 5.20 -7.02 -3.75
CA GLU A 43 5.50 -7.76 -4.97
C GLU A 43 6.92 -8.34 -4.95
N TRP A 44 7.90 -7.55 -4.52
CA TRP A 44 9.28 -8.03 -4.43
C TRP A 44 9.44 -9.17 -3.42
N VAL A 45 8.79 -9.07 -2.26
CA VAL A 45 8.79 -10.13 -1.23
C VAL A 45 8.12 -11.40 -1.76
N ASP A 46 7.00 -11.27 -2.49
CA ASP A 46 6.28 -12.40 -3.08
C ASP A 46 7.12 -13.12 -4.16
N GLN A 47 7.93 -12.38 -4.92
CA GLN A 47 8.89 -12.93 -5.87
C GLN A 47 10.09 -13.62 -5.20
N HIS A 48 10.39 -13.29 -3.93
CA HIS A 48 11.58 -13.74 -3.21
C HIS A 48 11.23 -14.31 -1.82
N PRO A 49 10.40 -15.38 -1.73
CA PRO A 49 9.83 -15.85 -0.45
C PRO A 49 10.87 -16.36 0.56
N ASN A 50 12.07 -16.72 0.12
CA ASN A 50 13.13 -17.25 0.98
C ASN A 50 14.09 -16.17 1.52
N TYR A 51 13.87 -14.90 1.18
CA TYR A 51 14.75 -13.83 1.63
C TYR A 51 14.43 -13.43 3.07
N LYS A 52 15.48 -13.30 3.88
CA LYS A 52 15.37 -12.84 5.27
C LYS A 52 15.00 -11.35 5.33
N ILE A 53 14.41 -10.94 6.45
CA ILE A 53 14.06 -9.53 6.68
C ILE A 53 15.28 -8.60 6.56
N ALA A 54 16.48 -9.05 6.95
CA ALA A 54 17.71 -8.29 6.77
C ALA A 54 17.97 -7.91 5.30
N SER A 55 17.69 -8.82 4.36
CA SER A 55 17.83 -8.55 2.92
C SER A 55 16.77 -7.58 2.41
N ILE A 56 15.53 -7.70 2.91
CA ILE A 56 14.44 -6.76 2.63
C ILE A 56 14.83 -5.36 3.12
N ARG A 57 15.36 -5.23 4.35
CA ARG A 57 15.81 -3.96 4.94
C ARG A 57 16.96 -3.32 4.14
N ASN A 58 17.88 -4.14 3.63
CA ASN A 58 18.99 -3.63 2.82
C ASN A 58 18.49 -2.97 1.52
N ARG A 59 17.48 -3.56 0.89
CA ARG A 59 16.85 -3.03 -0.33
C ARG A 59 15.91 -1.87 -0.01
N PHE A 60 15.00 -2.06 0.94
CA PHE A 60 13.97 -1.11 1.33
C PHE A 60 14.26 -0.57 2.72
N ARG A 61 15.19 0.40 2.80
CA ARG A 61 15.69 0.96 4.08
C ARG A 61 14.61 1.53 5.00
N LYS A 62 13.46 1.94 4.44
CA LYS A 62 12.31 2.45 5.21
C LYS A 62 11.59 1.33 5.97
N VAL A 63 11.63 0.10 5.48
CA VAL A 63 11.04 -1.07 6.13
C VAL A 63 11.94 -1.46 7.29
N LYS A 64 11.45 -1.30 8.53
CA LYS A 64 12.25 -1.60 9.73
C LYS A 64 12.00 -3.03 10.24
N HIS A 65 10.77 -3.50 10.13
CA HIS A 65 10.31 -4.77 10.69
C HIS A 65 9.48 -5.57 9.69
N ALA A 66 9.48 -6.90 9.81
CA ALA A 66 8.70 -7.79 8.94
C ALA A 66 7.19 -7.54 9.02
N TYR A 67 6.71 -7.06 10.17
CA TYR A 67 5.31 -6.69 10.38
C TYR A 67 4.79 -5.63 9.39
N TYR A 68 5.67 -4.75 8.89
CA TYR A 68 5.30 -3.77 7.85
C TYR A 68 4.78 -4.46 6.59
N ILE A 69 5.32 -5.62 6.23
CA ILE A 69 4.91 -6.36 5.03
C ILE A 69 3.48 -6.89 5.18
N THR A 70 3.18 -7.49 6.33
CA THR A 70 1.81 -7.92 6.67
C THR A 70 0.86 -6.72 6.62
N ARG A 71 1.28 -5.59 7.19
CA ARG A 71 0.54 -4.34 7.19
C ARG A 71 0.27 -3.77 5.80
N PHE A 72 1.26 -3.80 4.92
CA PHE A 72 1.11 -3.36 3.56
C PHE A 72 0.08 -4.21 2.83
N ARG A 73 0.12 -5.55 2.99
CA ARG A 73 -0.89 -6.45 2.40
C ARG A 73 -2.31 -6.10 2.88
N GLU A 74 -2.50 -5.95 4.19
CA GLU A 74 -3.80 -5.55 4.77
C GLU A 74 -4.26 -4.17 4.26
N TYR A 75 -3.33 -3.21 4.17
CA TYR A 75 -3.64 -1.87 3.72
C TYR A 75 -3.99 -1.84 2.24
N ILE A 76 -3.25 -2.54 1.38
CA ILE A 76 -3.53 -2.67 -0.05
C ILE A 76 -4.91 -3.30 -0.26
N GLU A 77 -5.19 -4.41 0.44
CA GLU A 77 -6.48 -5.11 0.37
C GLU A 77 -7.64 -4.19 0.82
N ARG A 78 -7.46 -3.46 1.93
CA ARG A 78 -8.49 -2.56 2.47
C ARG A 78 -8.65 -1.27 1.67
N SER A 79 -7.59 -0.81 1.03
CA SER A 79 -7.58 0.46 0.29
C SER A 79 -8.53 0.44 -0.90
N GLY A 80 -8.87 -0.74 -1.43
CA GLY A 80 -9.54 -0.88 -2.72
C GLY A 80 -8.70 -0.30 -3.85
N THR A 81 -8.87 -0.80 -5.06
CA THR A 81 -8.12 -0.24 -6.19
C THR A 81 -8.55 1.22 -6.40
N LYS A 82 -7.64 2.09 -6.85
CA LYS A 82 -7.98 3.46 -7.30
C LYS A 82 -9.17 3.44 -8.28
N SER A 83 -9.27 2.35 -9.06
CA SER A 83 -10.40 2.05 -9.94
C SER A 83 -11.73 1.89 -9.19
N GLU A 84 -11.77 1.14 -8.08
CA GLU A 84 -12.98 1.01 -7.25
C GLU A 84 -13.39 2.33 -6.60
N LYS A 85 -12.42 3.13 -6.14
CA LYS A 85 -12.70 4.48 -5.62
C LYS A 85 -13.26 5.41 -6.70
N LEU A 86 -12.66 5.41 -7.90
CA LEU A 86 -13.15 6.18 -9.05
C LEU A 86 -14.53 5.69 -9.52
N LYS A 87 -14.78 4.38 -9.48
CA LYS A 87 -16.08 3.79 -9.81
C LYS A 87 -17.14 4.28 -8.84
N LYS A 88 -16.87 4.31 -7.53
CA LYS A 88 -17.78 4.87 -6.52
C LYS A 88 -18.07 6.35 -6.74
N VAL A 89 -17.05 7.16 -7.08
CA VAL A 89 -17.24 8.58 -7.42
C VAL A 89 -18.14 8.74 -8.65
N LYS A 90 -17.87 7.95 -9.71
CA LYS A 90 -18.65 7.97 -10.94
C LYS A 90 -20.11 7.56 -10.70
N GLU A 91 -20.34 6.50 -9.93
CA GLU A 91 -21.68 6.04 -9.56
C GLU A 91 -22.43 7.08 -8.71
N SER A 92 -21.74 7.74 -7.77
CA SER A 92 -22.33 8.81 -6.98
C SER A 92 -22.77 10.01 -7.84
N MET A 93 -21.89 10.50 -8.72
CA MET A 93 -22.23 11.60 -9.63
C MET A 93 -23.37 11.23 -10.59
N TRP A 94 -23.35 10.00 -11.11
CA TRP A 94 -24.40 9.51 -12.00
C TRP A 94 -25.75 9.42 -11.29
N ASN A 95 -25.78 8.91 -10.07
CA ASN A 95 -27.01 8.84 -9.27
C ASN A 95 -27.56 10.24 -8.96
N GLU A 96 -26.70 11.20 -8.59
CA GLU A 96 -27.13 12.59 -8.36
C GLU A 96 -27.68 13.22 -9.64
N PHE A 97 -27.02 13.02 -10.78
CA PHE A 97 -27.51 13.45 -12.08
C PHE A 97 -28.88 12.83 -12.42
N CYS A 98 -29.05 11.53 -12.22
CA CYS A 98 -30.31 10.84 -12.47
C CYS A 98 -31.42 11.36 -11.55
N VAL A 99 -31.14 11.60 -10.27
CA VAL A 99 -32.09 12.16 -9.29
C VAL A 99 -32.52 13.57 -9.72
N LYS A 100 -31.58 14.46 -10.03
CA LYS A 100 -31.89 15.81 -10.53
C LYS A 100 -32.71 15.78 -11.82
N ARG A 101 -32.38 14.88 -12.73
CA ARG A 101 -33.09 14.72 -14.01
C ARG A 101 -34.50 14.14 -13.87
N THR A 102 -34.72 13.18 -12.98
CA THR A 102 -36.01 12.47 -12.86
C THR A 102 -36.95 13.08 -11.82
N ILE A 103 -36.43 13.69 -10.76
CA ILE A 103 -37.23 14.24 -9.64
C ILE A 103 -37.38 15.75 -9.75
N GLU A 104 -36.31 16.49 -10.06
CA GLU A 104 -36.34 17.96 -10.05
C GLU A 104 -36.80 18.58 -11.38
N LYS A 105 -36.88 17.78 -12.46
CA LYS A 105 -37.23 18.24 -13.82
C LYS A 105 -36.43 19.47 -14.27
N GLU A 106 -35.20 19.62 -13.80
CA GLU A 106 -34.32 20.65 -14.34
C GLU A 106 -34.03 20.32 -15.80
N ALA A 107 -34.58 21.15 -16.69
CA ALA A 107 -34.40 21.02 -18.13
C ALA A 107 -32.98 21.44 -18.49
N ILE A 108 -32.03 20.51 -18.41
CA ILE A 108 -30.76 20.67 -19.13
C ILE A 108 -31.09 20.50 -20.60
N TYR A 109 -31.06 21.59 -21.35
CA TYR A 109 -31.36 21.58 -22.77
C TYR A 109 -30.15 20.99 -23.51
N ASN A 110 -30.40 20.26 -24.62
CA ASN A 110 -29.31 19.69 -25.44
C ASN A 110 -28.28 20.75 -25.89
N SER A 111 -28.68 22.03 -25.94
CA SER A 111 -27.80 23.17 -26.21
C SER A 111 -26.66 23.35 -25.20
N ASP A 112 -26.84 22.90 -23.95
CA ASP A 112 -25.85 23.09 -22.89
C ASP A 112 -24.70 22.06 -23.00
N LEU A 113 -24.94 20.96 -23.72
CA LEU A 113 -23.95 19.90 -23.96
C LEU A 113 -23.09 20.15 -25.20
N GLU A 114 -23.54 20.97 -26.16
CA GLU A 114 -22.78 21.35 -27.36
C GLU A 114 -21.62 22.32 -27.06
N LEU A 115 -21.61 22.95 -25.88
CA LEU A 115 -20.51 23.82 -25.43
C LEU A 115 -19.24 23.05 -25.00
N PHE A 116 -19.31 21.72 -24.93
CA PHE A 116 -18.21 20.87 -24.48
C PHE A 116 -17.75 19.81 -25.52
N ALA A 117 -18.27 19.87 -26.75
CA ALA A 117 -17.83 19.03 -27.88
C ALA A 117 -16.86 19.79 -28.80
#